data_AF-A0A0N5A1G1-F1
#
_entry.id   AF-A0A0N5A1G1-F1
#
_cell.length_a   1.000
_cell.length_b   1.000
_cell.length_c   1.000
_cell.angle_alpha   90.00
_cell.angle_beta   90.00
_cell.angle_gamma   90.00
#
_symmetry.space_group_name_H-M   'P 1'
#
loop_
_entity.id
_entity.type
_entity.pdbx_description
1 polymer ?
#
loop_
_entity_poly.entity_id
_entity_poly.type
_entity_poly.pdbx_seq_one_letter_code
_entity_poly.pdbx_strand_id
1 'polypeptide(L)'
;MYTPKIVDGRESHKNMKYLKETEARKKLEQVKKKDVSFAIRALLPYNGCLDNDVPVPQKAVSFQKYDDDWWIGRLVINGSPLGFVPTPSKFQEIRTRRFKILQRGLKKTNSSSSIEKPSVKGKSGQVLQNQAVYYDIVPVMRPVCLIGPSLKGYYILRKLIKSNEKCTVHEIKAQLSYAESLLRLEENTFDLVLKENELSKVVKEIFLFLNTYWKATHPDWNEIEKNLLITPKSKVSFCEPY
;
A
#
# COMPACT_ATOMS: atom_id res chain seq x y z
N MET A 1 -50.43 -32.43 -11.32
CA MET A 1 -49.09 -32.97 -11.67
C MET A 1 -48.05 -32.14 -10.94
N TYR A 2 -47.03 -32.75 -10.34
CA TYR A 2 -45.95 -32.02 -9.66
C TYR A 2 -44.65 -32.26 -10.44
N THR A 3 -44.21 -31.26 -11.21
CA THR A 3 -42.94 -31.35 -11.94
C THR A 3 -41.79 -31.12 -10.97
N PRO A 4 -40.84 -32.06 -10.80
CA PRO A 4 -39.67 -31.82 -9.97
C PRO A 4 -38.86 -30.70 -10.62
N LYS A 5 -38.65 -29.60 -9.88
CA LYS A 5 -37.78 -28.51 -10.34
C LYS A 5 -36.35 -29.04 -10.43
N ILE A 6 -35.88 -29.28 -11.66
CA ILE A 6 -34.48 -29.59 -11.91
C ILE A 6 -33.66 -28.35 -11.50
N VAL A 7 -32.99 -28.45 -10.37
CA VAL A 7 -32.13 -27.40 -9.84
C VAL A 7 -30.87 -27.35 -10.70
N ASP A 8 -30.78 -26.38 -11.63
CA ASP A 8 -29.56 -26.18 -12.41
C ASP A 8 -28.42 -25.79 -11.45
N GLY A 9 -27.40 -26.64 -11.36
CA GLY A 9 -26.20 -26.38 -10.56
C GLY A 9 -25.49 -25.08 -10.93
N ARG A 10 -25.65 -24.58 -12.17
CA ARG A 10 -25.15 -23.27 -12.59
C ARG A 10 -25.94 -22.14 -11.91
N GLU A 11 -27.26 -22.28 -11.76
CA GLU A 11 -28.08 -21.32 -11.01
C GLU A 11 -27.82 -21.39 -9.51
N SER A 12 -27.70 -22.59 -8.93
CA SER A 12 -27.28 -22.74 -7.53
C SER A 12 -25.93 -22.08 -7.25
N HIS A 13 -24.95 -22.26 -8.15
CA HIS A 13 -23.63 -21.63 -8.00
C HIS A 13 -23.69 -20.10 -8.18
N LYS A 14 -24.47 -19.58 -9.15
CA LYS A 14 -24.72 -18.13 -9.29
C LYS A 14 -25.37 -17.55 -8.02
N ASN A 15 -26.41 -18.20 -7.50
CA ASN A 15 -27.13 -17.76 -6.30
C ASN A 15 -26.23 -17.80 -5.06
N MET A 16 -25.42 -18.87 -4.90
CA MET A 16 -24.42 -18.97 -3.83
C MET A 16 -23.38 -17.84 -3.91
N LYS A 17 -22.89 -17.51 -5.12
CA LYS A 17 -21.97 -16.36 -5.32
C LYS A 17 -22.66 -15.04 -4.98
N TYR A 18 -23.89 -14.81 -5.46
CA TYR A 18 -24.66 -13.59 -5.20
C TYR A 18 -24.95 -13.39 -3.70
N LEU A 19 -25.27 -14.46 -2.97
CA LEU A 19 -25.47 -14.41 -1.52
C LEU A 19 -24.18 -14.00 -0.79
N LYS A 20 -23.04 -14.64 -1.12
CA LYS A 20 -21.73 -14.28 -0.56
C LYS A 20 -21.35 -12.84 -0.88
N GLU A 21 -21.52 -12.39 -2.12
CA GLU A 21 -21.24 -11.01 -2.52
C GLU A 21 -22.14 -10.01 -1.77
N THR A 22 -23.41 -10.35 -1.55
CA THR A 22 -24.37 -9.53 -0.80
C THR A 22 -24.01 -9.46 0.69
N GLU A 23 -23.55 -10.55 1.29
CA GLU A 23 -23.03 -10.57 2.66
C GLU A 23 -21.73 -9.75 2.78
N ALA A 24 -20.81 -9.90 1.82
CA ALA A 24 -19.56 -9.13 1.73
C ALA A 24 -19.84 -7.61 1.63
N ARG A 25 -20.81 -7.20 0.81
CA ARG A 25 -21.33 -5.82 0.75
C ARG A 25 -21.89 -5.38 2.10
N LYS A 26 -22.73 -6.18 2.77
CA LYS A 26 -23.28 -5.85 4.11
C LYS A 26 -22.20 -5.65 5.17
N LYS A 27 -21.13 -6.46 5.19
CA LYS A 27 -20.02 -6.26 6.13
C LYS A 27 -19.21 -5.00 5.82
N LEU A 28 -18.95 -4.68 4.54
CA LEU A 28 -18.32 -3.41 4.13
C LEU A 28 -19.07 -2.19 4.71
N GLU A 29 -20.40 -2.16 4.61
CA GLU A 29 -21.25 -1.10 5.16
C GLU A 29 -21.16 -1.00 6.70
N GLN A 30 -20.98 -2.13 7.39
CA GLN A 30 -20.76 -2.16 8.84
C GLN A 30 -19.38 -1.68 9.26
N VAL A 31 -18.34 -1.84 8.42
CA VAL A 31 -16.97 -1.36 8.75
C VAL A 31 -16.87 0.17 8.72
N LYS A 32 -17.67 0.87 7.90
CA LYS A 32 -17.68 2.36 7.81
C LYS A 32 -17.86 3.07 9.16
N LYS A 33 -18.48 2.39 10.15
CA LYS A 33 -18.80 2.91 11.49
C LYS A 33 -17.85 2.43 12.59
N LYS A 34 -16.72 1.81 12.25
CA LYS A 34 -15.73 1.28 13.19
C LYS A 34 -14.40 2.00 13.06
N ASP A 35 -13.69 2.11 14.17
CA ASP A 35 -12.33 2.64 14.20
C ASP A 35 -11.31 1.72 13.50
N VAL A 36 -10.24 2.32 13.01
CA VAL A 36 -9.14 1.62 12.33
C VAL A 36 -8.38 0.76 13.34
N SER A 37 -8.49 -0.55 13.21
CA SER A 37 -7.97 -1.51 14.20
C SER A 37 -6.45 -1.65 14.20
N PHE A 38 -5.81 -1.46 13.03
CA PHE A 38 -4.36 -1.38 12.83
C PHE A 38 -4.09 -0.77 11.44
N ALA A 39 -2.85 -0.36 11.16
CA ALA A 39 -2.41 0.04 9.83
C ALA A 39 -1.21 -0.80 9.37
N ILE A 40 -1.03 -0.94 8.06
CA ILE A 40 0.10 -1.65 7.47
C ILE A 40 0.76 -0.88 6.32
N ARG A 41 2.08 -1.07 6.16
CA ARG A 41 2.84 -0.71 4.97
C ARG A 41 3.06 -1.96 4.13
N ALA A 42 2.57 -1.98 2.89
CA ALA A 42 2.85 -3.06 1.96
C ALA A 42 4.31 -3.00 1.49
N LEU A 43 5.02 -4.13 1.55
CA LEU A 43 6.41 -4.24 1.07
C LEU A 43 6.53 -4.75 -0.38
N LEU A 44 5.40 -5.12 -0.99
CA LEU A 44 5.33 -5.61 -2.36
C LEU A 44 4.07 -5.08 -3.06
N PRO A 45 4.14 -4.68 -4.34
CA PRO A 45 2.99 -4.16 -5.06
C PRO A 45 1.95 -5.26 -5.34
N TYR A 46 0.67 -4.91 -5.21
CA TYR A 46 -0.45 -5.82 -5.42
C TYR A 46 -1.48 -5.23 -6.40
N ASN A 47 -1.61 -5.81 -7.59
CA ASN A 47 -2.71 -5.49 -8.49
C ASN A 47 -3.87 -6.48 -8.28
N GLY A 48 -4.95 -5.98 -7.66
CA GLY A 48 -6.20 -6.72 -7.41
C GLY A 48 -7.14 -6.77 -8.61
N CYS A 49 -6.98 -5.92 -9.62
CA CYS A 49 -7.75 -6.01 -10.88
C CYS A 49 -7.36 -7.21 -11.75
N LEU A 50 -6.28 -7.92 -11.39
CA LEU A 50 -5.82 -9.16 -12.02
C LEU A 50 -6.28 -10.41 -11.25
N ASP A 51 -7.20 -10.28 -10.30
CA ASP A 51 -7.76 -11.40 -9.55
C ASP A 51 -9.28 -11.46 -9.64
N ASN A 52 -9.81 -12.68 -9.78
CA ASN A 52 -11.23 -12.97 -9.93
C ASN A 52 -11.86 -13.54 -8.63
N ASP A 53 -11.02 -13.88 -7.64
CA ASP A 53 -11.44 -14.51 -6.39
C ASP A 53 -11.78 -13.48 -5.28
N VAL A 54 -11.77 -12.18 -5.62
CA VAL A 54 -12.11 -11.08 -4.68
C VAL A 54 -13.60 -11.18 -4.27
N PRO A 55 -13.96 -11.07 -2.97
CA PRO A 55 -15.32 -11.28 -2.48
C PRO A 55 -16.40 -10.39 -3.11
N VAL A 56 -16.03 -9.18 -3.53
CA VAL A 56 -16.84 -8.30 -4.39
C VAL A 56 -15.95 -7.83 -5.56
N PRO A 57 -16.34 -8.08 -6.83
CA PRO A 57 -15.57 -7.63 -7.98
C PRO A 57 -15.26 -6.12 -7.93
N GLN A 58 -14.07 -5.74 -8.41
CA GLN A 58 -13.58 -4.35 -8.51
C GLN A 58 -13.38 -3.61 -7.16
N LYS A 59 -13.67 -4.21 -5.99
CA LYS A 59 -13.44 -3.61 -4.67
C LYS A 59 -12.23 -4.20 -3.93
N ALA A 60 -10.99 -3.91 -4.33
CA ALA A 60 -9.77 -4.48 -3.70
C ALA A 60 -8.87 -3.41 -3.01
N VAL A 61 -9.07 -3.15 -1.71
CA VAL A 61 -8.45 -2.08 -0.87
C VAL A 61 -8.46 -2.48 0.65
N SER A 62 -7.76 -1.82 1.62
CA SER A 62 -7.33 -2.40 2.95
C SER A 62 -7.49 -1.62 4.29
N PHE A 63 -7.74 -2.11 5.52
CA PHE A 63 -7.53 -3.40 6.22
C PHE A 63 -8.38 -3.56 7.54
N GLN A 64 -9.09 -4.69 7.74
CA GLN A 64 -9.79 -5.19 8.97
C GLN A 64 -10.23 -6.64 8.70
N LYS A 65 -10.12 -7.63 9.60
CA LYS A 65 -10.44 -9.04 9.24
C LYS A 65 -11.90 -9.25 8.78
N TYR A 66 -12.09 -9.91 7.63
CA TYR A 66 -13.39 -10.35 7.10
C TYR A 66 -13.54 -11.86 7.17
N ASP A 67 -12.55 -12.59 6.65
CA ASP A 67 -12.36 -14.04 6.80
C ASP A 67 -10.84 -14.34 6.92
N ASP A 68 -10.41 -15.58 6.69
CA ASP A 68 -8.99 -15.96 6.77
C ASP A 68 -8.18 -15.64 5.49
N ASP A 69 -8.86 -15.43 4.37
CA ASP A 69 -8.27 -15.05 3.08
C ASP A 69 -8.24 -13.53 2.87
N TRP A 70 -9.23 -12.81 3.44
CA TRP A 70 -9.45 -11.39 3.18
C TRP A 70 -9.61 -10.51 4.43
N TRP A 71 -9.04 -9.31 4.33
CA TRP A 71 -9.31 -8.15 5.18
C TRP A 71 -10.13 -7.09 4.40
N ILE A 72 -10.73 -6.08 5.06
CA ILE A 72 -11.53 -4.97 4.50
C ILE A 72 -10.94 -3.60 4.84
N GLY A 73 -10.75 -2.69 3.87
CA GLY A 73 -10.62 -1.26 4.20
C GLY A 73 -10.19 -0.34 3.04
N ARG A 74 -9.55 0.81 3.33
CA ARG A 74 -9.13 1.85 2.37
C ARG A 74 -7.61 2.11 2.35
N LEU A 75 -7.06 2.48 1.19
CA LEU A 75 -5.71 3.04 1.14
C LEU A 75 -5.70 4.41 1.86
N VAL A 76 -4.54 4.76 2.44
CA VAL A 76 -4.34 6.02 3.19
C VAL A 76 -4.09 7.17 2.19
N ILE A 77 -5.11 7.42 1.38
CA ILE A 77 -5.18 8.40 0.29
C ILE A 77 -6.55 9.08 0.37
N ASN A 78 -6.63 10.38 0.09
CA ASN A 78 -7.91 11.09 0.05
C ASN A 78 -8.83 10.49 -1.04
N GLY A 79 -10.14 10.43 -0.79
CA GLY A 79 -11.11 9.85 -1.73
C GLY A 79 -11.11 8.31 -1.85
N SER A 80 -10.23 7.57 -1.16
CA SER A 80 -10.09 6.12 -1.34
C SER A 80 -11.22 5.30 -0.68
N PRO A 81 -11.93 4.41 -1.41
CA PRO A 81 -13.03 3.59 -0.87
C PRO A 81 -12.57 2.40 0.00
N LEU A 82 -13.54 1.83 0.72
CA LEU A 82 -13.43 0.48 1.29
C LEU A 82 -13.46 -0.61 0.19
N GLY A 83 -12.59 -1.60 0.29
CA GLY A 83 -12.54 -2.83 -0.50
C GLY A 83 -11.96 -4.00 0.29
N PHE A 84 -11.38 -5.00 -0.38
CA PHE A 84 -10.75 -6.20 0.22
C PHE A 84 -9.23 -6.33 -0.02
N VAL A 85 -8.50 -6.91 0.94
CA VAL A 85 -7.05 -7.20 0.92
C VAL A 85 -6.82 -8.70 1.03
N PRO A 86 -5.89 -9.30 0.28
CA PRO A 86 -5.39 -10.62 0.66
C PRO A 86 -4.71 -10.57 2.03
N THR A 87 -4.95 -11.56 2.90
CA THR A 87 -4.10 -11.82 4.07
C THR A 87 -2.69 -12.25 3.64
N PRO A 88 -1.68 -12.27 4.53
CA PRO A 88 -0.34 -12.79 4.21
C PRO A 88 -0.38 -14.17 3.53
N SER A 89 -1.19 -15.08 4.06
CA SER A 89 -1.45 -16.41 3.48
C SER A 89 -2.00 -16.31 2.06
N LYS A 90 -3.03 -15.48 1.85
CA LYS A 90 -3.66 -15.32 0.53
C LYS A 90 -2.74 -14.65 -0.49
N PHE A 91 -1.90 -13.71 -0.06
CA PHE A 91 -0.87 -13.09 -0.90
C PHE A 91 0.13 -14.14 -1.40
N GLN A 92 0.57 -15.03 -0.51
CA GLN A 92 1.46 -16.14 -0.85
C GLN A 92 0.82 -17.10 -1.86
N GLU A 93 -0.47 -17.45 -1.69
CA GLU A 93 -1.22 -18.25 -2.68
C GLU A 93 -1.27 -17.56 -4.05
N ILE A 94 -1.68 -16.28 -4.09
CA ILE A 94 -1.83 -15.51 -5.33
C ILE A 94 -0.48 -15.41 -6.05
N ARG A 95 0.61 -15.13 -5.34
CA ARG A 95 1.97 -15.08 -5.91
C ARG A 95 2.41 -16.45 -6.45
N THR A 96 2.15 -17.53 -5.70
CA THR A 96 2.45 -18.91 -6.13
C THR A 96 1.62 -19.32 -7.36
N ARG A 97 0.34 -18.94 -7.41
CA ARG A 97 -0.56 -19.18 -8.54
C ARG A 97 -0.08 -18.45 -9.79
N ARG A 98 0.23 -17.14 -9.68
CA ARG A 98 0.78 -16.32 -10.77
C ARG A 98 2.11 -16.88 -11.29
N PHE A 99 3.02 -17.29 -10.42
CA PHE A 99 4.29 -17.92 -10.81
C PHE A 99 4.11 -19.25 -11.58
N LYS A 100 3.19 -20.13 -11.10
CA LYS A 100 2.83 -21.38 -11.79
C LYS A 100 2.19 -21.14 -13.17
N ILE A 101 1.49 -20.02 -13.38
CA ILE A 101 0.95 -19.63 -14.69
C ILE A 101 2.08 -19.16 -15.62
N LEU A 102 2.99 -18.30 -15.15
CA LEU A 102 4.13 -17.83 -15.94
C LEU A 102 5.04 -18.99 -16.40
N GLN A 103 5.35 -19.95 -15.51
CA GLN A 103 6.12 -21.14 -15.89
C GLN A 103 5.42 -22.03 -16.95
N ARG A 104 4.09 -22.02 -17.04
CA ARG A 104 3.34 -22.71 -18.10
C ARG A 104 3.36 -21.95 -19.43
N GLY A 105 3.48 -20.62 -19.38
CA GLY A 105 3.71 -19.79 -20.57
C GLY A 105 5.06 -20.08 -21.22
N LEU A 106 6.15 -20.03 -20.44
CA LEU A 106 7.51 -20.27 -20.96
C LEU A 106 7.73 -21.71 -21.46
N LYS A 107 6.96 -22.70 -20.97
CA LYS A 107 7.03 -24.10 -21.44
C LYS A 107 6.33 -24.36 -22.78
N LYS A 108 5.82 -23.33 -23.48
CA LYS A 108 5.09 -23.49 -24.74
C LYS A 108 5.91 -23.28 -26.03
N THR A 109 7.22 -23.04 -25.90
CA THR A 109 8.18 -23.04 -27.01
C THR A 109 9.26 -24.09 -26.77
N ASN A 110 9.03 -25.30 -27.29
CA ASN A 110 10.04 -26.20 -27.88
C ASN A 110 9.37 -27.54 -28.21
N SER A 111 9.03 -27.73 -29.49
CA SER A 111 8.81 -29.05 -30.07
C SER A 111 10.15 -29.77 -30.25
N SER A 112 10.25 -30.99 -29.73
CA SER A 112 11.18 -32.04 -30.16
C SER A 112 12.65 -31.65 -30.44
N SER A 113 13.49 -31.76 -29.42
CA SER A 113 14.83 -32.34 -29.61
C SER A 113 15.26 -33.12 -28.36
N SER A 114 15.69 -34.36 -28.59
CA SER A 114 16.36 -35.19 -27.58
C SER A 114 17.86 -34.87 -27.63
N ILE A 115 18.51 -34.65 -26.47
CA ILE A 115 19.89 -35.08 -26.17
C ILE A 115 20.30 -34.65 -24.74
N GLU A 116 20.96 -35.58 -24.05
CA GLU A 116 21.84 -35.48 -22.87
C GLU A 116 21.43 -34.75 -21.56
N LYS A 117 21.90 -35.34 -20.45
CA LYS A 117 21.83 -34.80 -19.08
C LYS A 117 23.23 -34.32 -18.64
N PRO A 118 23.43 -33.04 -18.33
CA PRO A 118 24.59 -32.63 -17.54
C PRO A 118 24.41 -33.05 -16.07
N SER A 119 25.30 -33.91 -15.57
CA SER A 119 25.35 -34.26 -14.15
C SER A 119 26.03 -33.12 -13.37
N VAL A 120 25.28 -32.33 -12.60
CA VAL A 120 25.84 -31.36 -11.65
C VAL A 120 25.24 -31.58 -10.26
N LYS A 121 26.09 -31.98 -9.30
CA LYS A 121 25.74 -32.08 -7.86
C LYS A 121 25.68 -30.67 -7.23
N GLY A 122 24.67 -29.88 -7.62
CA GLY A 122 24.34 -28.59 -7.00
C GLY A 122 23.13 -28.72 -6.06
N LYS A 123 23.19 -28.12 -4.86
CA LYS A 123 22.11 -28.17 -3.86
C LYS A 123 20.86 -27.39 -4.32
N SER A 124 19.96 -28.04 -5.04
CA SER A 124 18.70 -27.44 -5.49
C SER A 124 17.58 -27.64 -4.44
N GLY A 125 16.79 -26.58 -4.19
CA GLY A 125 15.48 -26.70 -3.54
C GLY A 125 15.29 -26.05 -2.15
N GLN A 126 16.32 -25.52 -1.48
CA GLN A 126 16.18 -24.84 -0.17
C GLN A 126 16.54 -23.34 -0.20
N VAL A 127 15.95 -22.60 -1.14
CA VAL A 127 15.79 -21.15 -1.03
C VAL A 127 14.37 -20.78 -1.47
N LEU A 128 13.46 -20.66 -0.49
CA LEU A 128 12.18 -19.92 -0.50
C LEU A 128 11.31 -20.23 0.75
N GLN A 129 11.93 -20.53 1.89
CA GLN A 129 11.30 -20.51 3.23
C GLN A 129 11.77 -19.32 4.09
N ASN A 130 12.17 -18.22 3.46
CA ASN A 130 12.08 -16.94 4.13
C ASN A 130 10.60 -16.58 4.21
N GLN A 131 10.07 -16.43 5.42
CA GLN A 131 8.74 -15.86 5.66
C GLN A 131 8.76 -14.39 5.25
N ALA A 132 8.53 -14.13 3.96
CA ALA A 132 8.49 -12.80 3.40
C ALA A 132 7.26 -12.07 3.95
N VAL A 133 7.45 -11.27 5.00
CA VAL A 133 6.42 -10.44 5.61
C VAL A 133 5.92 -9.46 4.54
N TYR A 134 4.73 -9.72 3.99
CA TYR A 134 4.15 -8.89 2.92
C TYR A 134 3.75 -7.49 3.38
N TYR A 135 3.60 -7.32 4.70
CA TYR A 135 3.01 -6.15 5.36
C TYR A 135 3.72 -5.86 6.69
N ASP A 136 4.40 -4.73 6.81
CA ASP A 136 4.83 -4.22 8.11
C ASP A 136 3.62 -3.63 8.84
N ILE A 137 3.45 -3.94 10.13
CA ILE A 137 2.50 -3.20 10.99
C ILE A 137 3.10 -1.84 11.30
N VAL A 138 2.31 -0.78 11.13
CA VAL A 138 2.72 0.61 11.36
C VAL A 138 1.70 1.35 12.24
N PRO A 139 2.09 2.44 12.93
CA PRO A 139 1.14 3.31 13.62
C PRO A 139 0.01 3.78 12.70
N VAL A 140 -1.22 3.82 13.22
CA VAL A 140 -2.42 4.23 12.47
C VAL A 140 -2.31 5.65 11.93
N MET A 141 -1.65 6.54 12.67
CA MET A 141 -1.18 7.85 12.22
C MET A 141 0.35 7.82 12.18
N ARG A 142 0.97 8.13 11.04
CA ARG A 142 2.43 8.25 10.92
C ARG A 142 2.93 9.43 11.77
N PRO A 143 3.96 9.27 12.62
CA PRO A 143 4.50 10.37 13.41
C PRO A 143 5.22 11.38 12.53
N VAL A 144 4.91 12.67 12.68
CA VAL A 144 5.53 13.76 11.92
C VAL A 144 6.93 14.03 12.45
N CYS A 145 7.95 13.81 11.63
CA CYS A 145 9.36 14.00 12.00
C CYS A 145 9.99 15.13 11.17
N LEU A 146 10.24 16.28 11.80
CA LEU A 146 10.97 17.37 11.16
C LEU A 146 12.49 17.11 11.18
N ILE A 147 13.04 17.02 9.97
CA ILE A 147 14.48 17.01 9.67
C ILE A 147 14.80 18.42 9.16
N GLY A 148 15.54 19.20 9.95
CA GLY A 148 15.96 20.55 9.54
C GLY A 148 17.31 20.54 8.81
N PRO A 149 17.67 21.63 8.12
CA PRO A 149 19.00 21.82 7.50
C PRO A 149 20.13 22.06 8.53
N SER A 150 19.88 21.75 9.80
CA SER A 150 20.77 22.02 10.93
C SER A 150 20.77 20.83 11.88
N LEU A 151 21.94 20.45 12.39
CA LEU A 151 22.04 19.42 13.41
C LEU A 151 21.28 19.85 14.68
N LYS A 152 20.48 18.96 15.28
CA LYS A 152 19.82 19.23 16.55
C LYS A 152 20.86 19.41 17.65
N GLY A 153 20.66 20.40 18.53
CA GLY A 153 21.65 20.86 19.51
C GLY A 153 22.64 21.92 18.97
N TYR A 154 22.90 21.95 17.66
CA TYR A 154 23.75 22.94 17.03
C TYR A 154 22.93 24.15 16.58
N TYR A 155 22.86 25.19 17.42
CA TYR A 155 22.13 26.43 17.15
C TYR A 155 22.79 27.34 16.08
N ILE A 156 23.55 26.79 15.14
CA ILE A 156 24.43 27.53 14.22
C ILE A 156 23.65 28.53 13.36
N LEU A 157 22.52 28.12 12.77
CA LEU A 157 21.67 29.04 12.00
C LEU A 157 21.10 30.17 12.88
N ARG A 158 20.78 29.90 14.16
CA ARG A 158 20.35 30.93 15.11
C ARG A 158 21.49 31.88 15.47
N LYS A 159 22.69 31.35 15.74
CA LYS A 159 23.91 32.11 16.00
C LYS A 159 24.22 33.06 14.85
N LEU A 160 24.29 32.54 13.62
CA LEU A 160 24.67 33.30 12.44
C LEU A 160 23.60 34.29 11.96
N ILE A 161 22.31 33.93 12.00
CA ILE A 161 21.24 34.75 11.39
C ILE A 161 20.52 35.64 12.42
N LYS A 162 20.42 35.21 13.70
CA LYS A 162 19.56 35.88 14.69
C LYS A 162 20.31 36.56 15.85
N SER A 163 21.52 36.15 16.19
CA SER A 163 22.31 36.78 17.26
C SER A 163 23.71 37.27 16.85
N ASN A 164 24.11 37.07 15.58
CA ASN A 164 25.46 37.38 15.06
C ASN A 164 26.60 36.82 15.93
N GLU A 165 26.37 35.69 16.58
CA GLU A 165 27.33 34.99 17.44
C GLU A 165 28.42 34.28 16.61
N LYS A 166 29.66 34.36 17.09
CA LYS A 166 30.78 33.60 16.51
C LYS A 166 30.54 32.09 16.65
N CYS A 167 30.48 31.40 15.52
CA CYS A 167 30.51 29.94 15.47
C CYS A 167 31.95 29.45 15.32
N THR A 168 32.28 28.32 15.95
CA THR A 168 33.59 27.67 15.79
C THR A 168 33.71 26.98 14.42
N VAL A 169 34.95 26.79 13.95
CA VAL A 169 35.22 26.06 12.70
C VAL A 169 34.72 24.60 12.78
N HIS A 170 34.70 23.99 13.98
CA HIS A 170 34.17 22.64 14.16
C HIS A 170 32.65 22.58 14.03
N GLU A 171 31.91 23.50 14.69
CA GLU A 171 30.46 23.66 14.51
C GLU A 171 30.09 23.80 13.02
N ILE A 172 30.75 24.74 12.31
CA ILE A 172 30.46 25.00 10.89
C ILE A 172 30.76 23.78 10.02
N LYS A 173 31.86 23.04 10.25
CA LYS A 173 32.19 21.82 9.51
C LYS A 173 31.18 20.69 9.74
N ALA A 174 30.73 20.48 10.99
CA ALA A 174 29.71 19.49 11.31
C ALA A 174 28.38 19.80 10.61
N GLN A 175 27.97 21.08 10.61
CA GLN A 175 26.78 21.56 9.91
C GLN A 175 26.84 21.30 8.40
N LEU A 176 27.96 21.65 7.75
CA LEU A 176 28.13 21.49 6.30
C LEU A 176 28.13 20.01 5.91
N SER A 177 28.83 19.15 6.66
CA SER A 177 28.83 17.70 6.41
C SER A 177 27.44 17.07 6.55
N TYR A 178 26.62 17.54 7.51
CA TYR A 178 25.25 17.10 7.67
C TYR A 178 24.33 17.60 6.54
N ALA A 179 24.44 18.88 6.15
CA ALA A 179 23.68 19.44 5.03
C ALA A 179 24.03 18.74 3.70
N GLU A 180 25.30 18.46 3.45
CA GLU A 180 25.75 17.66 2.30
C GLU A 180 25.20 16.23 2.34
N SER A 181 25.13 15.62 3.53
CA SER A 181 24.53 14.29 3.71
C SER A 181 23.05 14.27 3.36
N LEU A 182 22.30 15.35 3.64
CA LEU A 182 20.90 15.49 3.23
C LEU A 182 20.76 15.72 1.71
N LEU A 183 21.65 16.51 1.10
CA LEU A 183 21.66 16.77 -0.35
C LEU A 183 22.02 15.54 -1.20
N ARG A 184 22.62 14.51 -0.59
CA ARG A 184 22.94 13.22 -1.23
C ARG A 184 21.77 12.22 -1.20
N LEU A 185 20.63 12.55 -0.57
CA LEU A 185 19.43 11.72 -0.54
C LEU A 185 18.50 12.10 -1.69
N GLU A 186 17.87 11.10 -2.31
CA GLU A 186 16.85 11.32 -3.36
C GLU A 186 15.60 11.99 -2.77
N GLU A 187 14.90 12.82 -3.54
CA GLU A 187 13.71 13.54 -3.06
C GLU A 187 12.61 12.56 -2.56
N ASN A 188 12.52 11.38 -3.18
CA ASN A 188 11.66 10.25 -2.79
C ASN A 188 11.90 9.72 -1.34
N THR A 189 12.95 10.17 -0.66
CA THR A 189 13.25 9.84 0.74
C THR A 189 12.35 10.60 1.73
N PHE A 190 11.75 11.72 1.30
CA PHE A 190 11.02 12.65 2.16
C PHE A 190 9.57 12.82 1.70
N ASP A 191 8.60 12.68 2.60
CA ASP A 191 7.18 12.89 2.27
C ASP A 191 6.83 14.36 1.94
N LEU A 192 7.67 15.31 2.37
CA LEU A 192 7.52 16.75 2.11
C LEU A 192 8.89 17.44 2.15
N VAL A 193 9.27 18.13 1.06
CA VAL A 193 10.51 18.91 0.98
C VAL A 193 10.19 20.40 0.92
N LEU A 194 10.49 21.12 1.99
CA LEU A 194 10.20 22.55 2.14
C LEU A 194 11.35 23.37 1.55
N LYS A 195 11.09 24.07 0.43
CA LYS A 195 12.10 24.84 -0.33
C LYS A 195 11.95 26.37 -0.17
N GLU A 196 10.85 26.83 0.40
CA GLU A 196 10.55 28.26 0.60
C GLU A 196 11.30 28.88 1.78
N ASN A 197 11.71 30.15 1.63
CA ASN A 197 12.41 30.93 2.66
C ASN A 197 11.44 31.77 3.52
N GLU A 198 10.18 31.91 3.11
CA GLU A 198 9.16 32.68 3.85
C GLU A 198 8.36 31.77 4.79
N LEU A 199 8.38 32.07 6.09
CA LEU A 199 7.63 31.31 7.11
C LEU A 199 6.14 31.14 6.76
N SER A 200 5.49 32.18 6.21
CA SER A 200 4.08 32.15 5.82
C SER A 200 3.78 31.13 4.73
N LYS A 201 4.71 30.92 3.77
CA LYS A 201 4.57 29.91 2.72
C LYS A 201 4.87 28.52 3.26
N VAL A 202 5.97 28.36 4.01
CA VAL A 202 6.35 27.10 4.66
C VAL A 202 5.23 26.55 5.55
N VAL A 203 4.61 27.41 6.37
CA VAL A 203 3.46 27.02 7.22
C VAL A 203 2.24 26.62 6.38
N LYS A 204 2.00 27.28 5.24
CA LYS A 204 0.91 26.95 4.31
C LYS A 204 1.14 25.60 3.62
N GLU A 205 2.38 25.28 3.24
CA GLU A 205 2.76 23.97 2.67
C GLU A 205 2.60 22.84 3.70
N ILE A 206 3.15 23.01 4.90
CA ILE A 206 2.97 22.06 6.01
C ILE A 206 1.48 21.84 6.32
N PHE A 207 0.69 22.92 6.38
CA PHE A 207 -0.75 22.83 6.60
C PHE A 207 -1.46 22.08 5.47
N LEU A 208 -1.15 22.37 4.20
CA LEU A 208 -1.78 21.72 3.06
C LEU A 208 -1.46 20.21 3.02
N PHE A 209 -0.19 19.85 3.28
CA PHE A 209 0.24 18.46 3.38
C PHE A 209 -0.45 17.72 4.53
N LEU A 210 -0.42 18.28 5.75
CA LEU A 210 -1.03 17.65 6.93
C LEU A 210 -2.56 17.58 6.84
N ASN A 211 -3.23 18.57 6.25
CA ASN A 211 -4.67 18.53 5.97
C ASN A 211 -5.01 17.46 4.91
N THR A 212 -4.17 17.31 3.88
CA THR A 212 -4.32 16.23 2.89
C THR A 212 -4.13 14.86 3.54
N TYR A 213 -3.13 14.69 4.40
CA TYR A 213 -2.93 13.47 5.19
C TYR A 213 -4.06 13.22 6.20
N TRP A 214 -4.63 14.27 6.80
CA TRP A 214 -5.80 14.18 7.67
C TRP A 214 -7.02 13.64 6.92
N LYS A 215 -7.34 14.15 5.73
CA LYS A 215 -8.41 13.59 4.87
C LYS A 215 -8.07 12.18 4.35
N ALA A 216 -6.79 11.89 4.14
CA ALA A 216 -6.31 10.56 3.77
C ALA A 216 -6.39 9.52 4.90
N THR A 217 -6.60 9.96 6.15
CA THR A 217 -6.77 9.10 7.33
C THR A 217 -8.21 9.11 7.87
N HIS A 218 -8.90 10.25 7.78
CA HIS A 218 -10.28 10.49 8.26
C HIS A 218 -11.23 10.69 7.07
N PRO A 219 -11.81 9.61 6.51
CA PRO A 219 -12.69 9.68 5.34
C PRO A 219 -14.08 10.22 5.69
N ASP A 220 -14.62 11.16 4.90
CA ASP A 220 -16.07 11.32 4.80
C ASP A 220 -16.61 10.31 3.77
N TRP A 221 -17.24 9.24 4.27
CA TRP A 221 -17.85 8.22 3.42
C TRP A 221 -18.95 8.77 2.50
N ASN A 222 -19.68 9.81 2.92
CA ASN A 222 -20.75 10.42 2.13
C ASN A 222 -20.18 11.19 0.93
N GLU A 223 -19.01 11.80 1.07
CA GLU A 223 -18.30 12.46 -0.04
C GLU A 223 -17.71 11.42 -1.00
N ILE A 224 -17.03 10.41 -0.46
CA ILE A 224 -16.40 9.32 -1.22
C ILE A 224 -17.44 8.58 -2.09
N GLU A 225 -18.61 8.26 -1.54
CA GLU A 225 -19.68 7.54 -2.26
C GLU A 225 -20.29 8.37 -3.39
N LYS A 226 -20.50 9.67 -3.19
CA LYS A 226 -20.96 10.58 -4.27
C LYS A 226 -19.94 10.64 -5.40
N ASN A 227 -18.64 10.75 -5.08
CA ASN A 227 -17.58 10.82 -6.08
C ASN A 227 -17.44 9.50 -6.89
N LEU A 228 -17.67 8.35 -6.27
CA LEU A 228 -17.67 7.03 -6.94
C LEU A 228 -18.87 6.82 -7.88
N LEU A 229 -20.04 7.37 -7.54
CA LEU A 229 -21.21 7.36 -8.42
C LEU A 229 -20.99 8.20 -9.68
N ILE A 230 -20.19 9.27 -9.57
CA ILE A 230 -19.83 10.17 -10.70
C ILE A 230 -18.65 9.59 -11.51
N THR A 231 -17.68 8.91 -10.86
CA THR A 231 -16.47 8.39 -11.51
C THR A 231 -16.19 6.91 -11.19
N PRO A 232 -16.89 5.95 -11.82
CA PRO A 232 -16.85 4.52 -11.47
C PRO A 232 -15.59 3.76 -11.94
N LYS A 233 -14.44 4.43 -12.14
CA LYS A 233 -13.24 3.85 -12.79
C LYS A 233 -11.88 4.24 -12.18
N SER A 234 -11.77 4.45 -10.88
CA SER A 234 -10.46 4.51 -10.20
C SER A 234 -9.84 3.11 -10.01
N LYS A 235 -9.08 2.64 -11.00
CA LYS A 235 -8.20 1.45 -10.84
C LYS A 235 -7.01 1.80 -9.94
N VAL A 236 -7.18 1.69 -8.62
CA VAL A 236 -6.09 1.98 -7.67
C VAL A 236 -5.10 0.80 -7.63
N SER A 237 -4.10 0.84 -8.50
CA SER A 237 -2.98 -0.11 -8.52
C SER A 237 -1.76 0.45 -7.78
N PHE A 238 -1.02 -0.41 -7.07
CA PHE A 238 0.18 -0.06 -6.30
C PHE A 238 1.38 0.25 -7.22
N CYS A 239 1.39 1.43 -7.86
CA CYS A 239 2.48 1.90 -8.72
C CYS A 239 2.79 3.41 -8.54
N GLU A 240 2.63 3.94 -7.33
CA GLU A 240 3.07 5.31 -6.99
C GLU A 240 3.35 5.40 -5.48
N PRO A 241 4.52 5.93 -5.05
CA PRO A 241 4.60 6.70 -3.81
C PRO A 241 3.87 8.05 -4.00
N TYR A 242 3.81 8.88 -2.95
CA TYR A 242 3.17 10.21 -2.99
C TYR A 242 3.83 11.16 -4.01
#